data_AF-A0A832SIV5-F1
#
_entry.id   AF-A0A832SIV5-F1
#
_cell.length_a   1.000
_cell.length_b   1.000
_cell.length_c   1.000
_cell.angle_alpha   90.00
_cell.angle_beta   90.00
_cell.angle_gamma   90.00
#
_symmetry.space_group_name_H-M   'P 1'
#
loop_
_entity.id
_entity.type
_entity.pdbx_description
1 polymer ?
#
loop_
_entity_poly.entity_id
_entity_poly.type
_entity_poly.pdbx_seq_one_letter_code
_entity_poly.pdbx_strand_id
1 'polypeptide(L)'
;FYDGTLFHRIIPTFVIQGGDPNTKDQPPGTWGTGGPGYTIDAEISNLKHVKYAVSMARGSDINSAGSQFFIVTGDAPFLDGKYTIFGKVIQGQNVVDKIASLKTDLNDRPIDFDSARMKSIRIS
;
A
#
# COMPACT_ATOMS: atom_id res chain seq x y z
N PHE A 1 0.96 -8.31 12.98
CA PHE A 1 -0.21 -7.96 12.15
C PHE A 1 0.08 -8.11 10.66
N TYR A 2 1.07 -7.42 10.09
CA TYR A 2 1.33 -7.39 8.64
C TYR A 2 1.97 -8.64 8.03
N ASP A 3 2.66 -9.45 8.84
CA ASP A 3 3.29 -10.69 8.39
C ASP A 3 2.28 -11.59 7.65
N GLY A 4 2.65 -11.98 6.43
CA GLY A 4 1.85 -12.77 5.51
C GLY A 4 0.93 -11.98 4.57
N THR A 5 0.69 -10.68 4.82
CA THR A 5 -0.12 -9.85 3.92
C THR A 5 0.57 -9.61 2.58
N LEU A 6 -0.21 -9.26 1.56
CA LEU A 6 0.26 -9.01 0.19
C LEU A 6 0.24 -7.51 -0.15
N PHE A 7 1.13 -7.11 -1.07
CA PHE A 7 0.85 -5.98 -1.96
C PHE A 7 -0.20 -6.43 -2.98
N HIS A 8 -1.47 -6.32 -2.59
CA HIS A 8 -2.60 -6.88 -3.35
C HIS A 8 -3.04 -6.03 -4.54
N ARG A 9 -2.58 -4.77 -4.63
CA ARG A 9 -2.89 -3.88 -5.74
C ARG A 9 -1.63 -3.17 -6.21
N ILE A 10 -1.27 -3.36 -7.48
CA ILE A 10 -0.05 -2.88 -8.09
C ILE A 10 -0.42 -2.13 -9.37
N ILE A 11 -0.19 -0.82 -9.38
CA ILE A 11 -0.40 0.02 -10.56
C ILE A 11 0.97 0.56 -11.00
N PRO A 12 1.51 0.07 -12.12
CA PRO A 12 2.79 0.54 -12.65
C PRO A 12 2.85 2.05 -12.73
N THR A 13 3.97 2.64 -12.31
CA THR A 13 4.22 4.10 -12.28
C THR A 13 3.32 4.91 -11.34
N PHE A 14 2.50 4.26 -10.51
CA PHE A 14 1.65 4.94 -9.53
C PHE A 14 1.90 4.44 -8.11
N VAL A 15 1.43 3.24 -7.74
CA VAL A 15 1.52 2.73 -6.36
C VAL A 15 1.67 1.22 -6.30
N ILE A 16 2.29 0.74 -5.23
CA ILE A 16 2.08 -0.61 -4.69
C ILE A 16 1.33 -0.47 -3.36
N GLN A 17 0.17 -1.11 -3.23
CA GLN A 17 -0.72 -1.01 -2.07
C GLN A 17 -0.81 -2.36 -1.35
N GLY A 18 -0.69 -2.33 -0.03
CA GLY A 18 -0.72 -3.52 0.83
C GLY A 18 -1.29 -3.23 2.21
N GLY A 19 -1.10 -4.17 3.14
CA GLY A 19 -1.54 -4.02 4.53
C GLY A 19 -2.99 -4.42 4.82
N ASP A 20 -3.65 -5.09 3.87
CA ASP A 20 -4.97 -5.68 4.08
C ASP A 20 -4.82 -7.11 4.69
N PRO A 21 -5.35 -7.37 5.91
CA PRO A 21 -5.31 -8.69 6.53
C PRO A 21 -6.06 -9.78 5.75
N ASN A 22 -7.07 -9.43 4.93
CA ASN A 22 -7.81 -10.39 4.10
C ASN A 22 -6.89 -11.13 3.12
N THR A 23 -5.76 -10.53 2.75
CA THR A 23 -4.80 -11.12 1.81
C THR A 23 -4.07 -12.35 2.35
N LYS A 24 -4.23 -12.69 3.63
CA LYS A 24 -3.60 -13.85 4.26
C LYS A 24 -4.34 -15.15 3.94
N ASP A 25 -5.66 -15.13 4.09
CA ASP A 25 -6.49 -16.34 4.10
C ASP A 25 -7.91 -16.14 3.53
N GLN A 26 -8.30 -14.92 3.16
CA GLN A 26 -9.60 -14.63 2.56
C GLN A 26 -9.52 -14.62 1.03
N PRO A 27 -10.63 -14.93 0.33
CA PRO A 27 -10.64 -15.00 -1.12
C PRO A 27 -10.32 -13.64 -1.78
N PRO A 28 -9.68 -13.63 -2.98
CA PRO A 28 -9.24 -12.39 -3.64
C PRO A 28 -10.32 -11.35 -3.93
N GLY A 29 -11.60 -11.69 -3.87
CA GLY A 29 -12.72 -10.75 -3.99
C GLY A 29 -12.93 -9.86 -2.76
N THR A 30 -12.26 -10.16 -1.64
CA THR A 30 -12.34 -9.39 -0.39
C THR A 30 -11.11 -8.50 -0.16
N TRP A 31 -10.13 -8.55 -1.06
CA TRP A 31 -8.91 -7.76 -0.93
C TRP A 31 -9.18 -6.29 -1.26
N GLY A 32 -8.58 -5.40 -0.49
CA GLY A 32 -8.85 -3.97 -0.47
C GLY A 32 -9.91 -3.55 0.55
N THR A 33 -10.66 -4.47 1.16
CA THR A 33 -11.75 -4.13 2.10
C THR A 33 -11.46 -4.50 3.56
N GLY A 34 -10.40 -5.25 3.83
CA GLY A 34 -10.03 -5.60 5.20
C GLY A 34 -9.29 -4.47 5.91
N GLY A 35 -9.22 -4.59 7.24
CA GLY A 35 -8.60 -3.61 8.12
C GLY A 35 -8.41 -4.14 9.54
N PRO A 36 -7.91 -3.31 10.46
CA PRO A 36 -7.53 -3.74 11.80
C PRO A 36 -8.71 -3.76 12.80
N GLY A 37 -9.94 -3.49 12.33
CA GLY A 37 -11.15 -3.39 13.17
C GLY A 37 -11.42 -1.98 13.72
N TYR A 38 -10.59 -1.00 13.36
CA TYR A 38 -10.77 0.41 13.69
C TYR A 38 -10.27 1.30 12.54
N THR A 39 -10.64 2.58 12.59
CA THR A 39 -10.11 3.62 11.70
C THR A 39 -9.34 4.68 12.49
N ILE A 40 -8.55 5.48 11.78
CA ILE A 40 -7.77 6.59 12.34
C ILE A 40 -8.06 7.89 11.58
N ASP A 41 -7.97 9.00 12.29
CA ASP A 41 -8.09 10.34 11.70
C ASP A 41 -6.91 10.62 10.75
N ALA A 42 -7.16 11.41 9.70
CA ALA A 42 -6.12 11.80 8.77
C ALA A 42 -5.18 12.86 9.37
N GLU A 43 -3.89 12.68 9.15
CA GLU A 43 -2.83 13.64 9.50
C GLU A 43 -2.31 14.30 8.22
N ILE A 44 -3.07 15.27 7.72
CA ILE A 44 -2.75 15.97 6.47
C ILE A 44 -1.60 16.97 6.69
N SER A 45 -0.60 16.93 5.79
CA SER A 45 0.58 17.79 5.85
C SER A 45 0.96 18.36 4.47
N ASN A 46 1.98 19.21 4.45
CA ASN A 46 2.57 19.77 3.22
C ASN A 46 3.56 18.83 2.52
N LEU A 47 3.73 17.60 3.03
CA LEU A 47 4.57 16.58 2.39
C LEU A 47 4.03 16.25 0.99
N LYS A 48 4.94 15.79 0.12
CA LYS A 48 4.67 15.54 -1.30
C LYS A 48 4.76 14.05 -1.59
N HIS A 49 3.80 13.53 -2.36
CA HIS A 49 3.79 12.16 -2.86
C HIS A 49 4.80 12.00 -4.01
N VAL A 50 6.08 12.22 -3.71
CA VAL A 50 7.20 11.90 -4.62
C VAL A 50 7.46 10.39 -4.61
N LYS A 51 8.13 9.88 -5.66
CA LYS A 51 8.53 8.47 -5.72
C LYS A 51 9.16 8.02 -4.39
N TYR A 52 8.69 6.87 -3.91
CA TYR A 52 9.02 6.19 -2.66
C TYR A 52 8.41 6.75 -1.37
N ALA A 53 7.53 7.75 -1.44
CA ALA A 53 6.72 8.14 -0.28
C ALA A 53 5.81 6.98 0.16
N VAL A 54 5.64 6.81 1.48
CA VAL A 54 4.76 5.83 2.10
C VAL A 54 3.58 6.59 2.71
N SER A 55 2.36 6.18 2.33
CA SER A 55 1.13 6.93 2.66
C SER A 55 -0.02 5.97 2.99
N MET A 56 -0.96 6.41 3.82
CA MET A 56 -2.11 5.61 4.24
C MET A 56 -3.11 5.44 3.09
N ALA A 57 -3.59 4.21 2.87
CA ALA A 57 -4.76 3.96 2.03
C ALA A 57 -6.03 4.15 2.87
N ARG A 58 -7.09 4.67 2.25
CA ARG A 58 -8.38 4.92 2.90
C ARG A 58 -9.54 4.78 1.91
N GLY A 59 -10.75 4.64 2.43
CA GLY A 59 -11.98 4.75 1.67
C GLY A 59 -12.34 6.20 1.32
N SER A 60 -13.60 6.45 0.99
CA SER A 60 -14.09 7.78 0.62
C SER A 60 -13.98 8.79 1.76
N ASP A 61 -14.28 8.38 2.99
CA ASP A 61 -14.12 9.20 4.19
C ASP A 61 -12.63 9.45 4.47
N ILE A 62 -12.28 10.71 4.76
CA ILE A 62 -10.91 11.13 5.05
C ILE A 62 -10.34 10.42 6.29
N ASN A 63 -11.19 10.10 7.27
CA ASN A 63 -10.82 9.44 8.53
C ASN A 63 -11.10 7.91 8.51
N SER A 64 -11.08 7.30 7.33
CA SER A 64 -11.29 5.85 7.15
C SER A 64 -10.02 5.03 6.93
N ALA A 65 -8.85 5.65 7.11
CA ALA A 65 -7.60 4.89 7.09
C ALA A 65 -7.59 3.87 8.23
N GLY A 66 -6.99 2.70 7.98
CA GLY A 66 -6.90 1.62 8.97
C GLY A 66 -5.49 1.04 8.98
N SER A 67 -5.33 -0.15 8.40
CA SER A 67 -4.02 -0.81 8.30
C SER A 67 -3.41 -0.75 6.92
N GLN A 68 -4.19 -0.45 5.89
CA GLN A 68 -3.72 -0.43 4.52
C GLN A 68 -2.87 0.81 4.25
N PHE A 69 -1.82 0.62 3.45
CA PHE A 69 -0.90 1.68 3.04
C PHE A 69 -0.45 1.45 1.60
N PHE A 70 0.17 2.46 1.01
CA PHE A 70 0.79 2.35 -0.29
C PHE A 70 2.17 3.02 -0.33
N ILE A 71 3.01 2.52 -1.23
CA ILE A 71 4.29 3.16 -1.60
C ILE A 71 4.12 3.70 -3.02
N VAL A 72 4.39 4.98 -3.18
CA VAL A 72 4.32 5.67 -4.46
C VAL A 72 5.49 5.24 -5.35
N THR A 73 5.23 4.81 -6.58
CA THR A 73 6.24 4.31 -7.54
C THR A 73 6.49 5.27 -8.72
N GLY A 74 5.77 6.40 -8.76
CA GLY A 74 6.02 7.57 -9.61
C GLY A 74 5.32 8.78 -9.00
N ASP A 75 5.77 10.01 -9.28
CA ASP A 75 5.23 11.21 -8.60
C ASP A 75 3.72 11.34 -8.75
N ALA A 76 3.01 11.52 -7.62
CA ALA A 76 1.55 11.54 -7.55
C ALA A 76 1.02 12.81 -6.85
N PRO A 77 1.30 14.02 -7.37
CA PRO A 77 0.93 15.28 -6.72
C PRO A 77 -0.58 15.47 -6.53
N PHE A 78 -1.40 14.73 -7.28
CA PHE A 78 -2.86 14.74 -7.12
C PHE A 78 -3.35 14.14 -5.79
N LEU A 79 -2.48 13.45 -5.05
CA LEU A 79 -2.72 12.92 -3.70
C LEU A 79 -2.30 13.91 -2.59
N ASP A 80 -1.52 14.94 -2.91
CA ASP A 80 -1.01 15.90 -1.94
C ASP A 80 -2.16 16.63 -1.23
N GLY A 81 -2.04 16.80 0.09
CA GLY A 81 -3.08 17.39 0.92
C GLY A 81 -4.35 16.53 1.08
N LYS A 82 -4.38 15.30 0.56
CA LYS A 82 -5.56 14.41 0.60
C LYS A 82 -5.32 13.07 1.30
N TYR A 83 -4.06 12.66 1.41
CA TYR A 83 -3.63 11.40 2.02
C TYR A 83 -2.48 11.63 2.99
N THR A 84 -2.47 10.85 4.07
CA THR A 84 -1.47 10.96 5.15
C THR A 84 -0.17 10.28 4.74
N ILE A 85 0.86 11.06 4.43
CA ILE A 85 2.24 10.56 4.26
C ILE A 85 2.86 10.41 5.64
N PHE A 86 3.37 9.22 5.95
CA PHE A 86 3.99 8.91 7.25
C PHE A 86 5.40 8.34 7.13
N GLY A 87 5.93 8.17 5.91
CA GLY A 87 7.28 7.66 5.72
C GLY A 87 7.80 7.79 4.29
N LYS A 88 9.04 7.34 4.11
CA LYS A 88 9.69 7.23 2.80
C LYS A 88 10.65 6.05 2.80
N VAL A 89 10.71 5.32 1.69
CA VAL A 89 11.70 4.25 1.52
C VAL A 89 13.09 4.87 1.35
N ILE A 90 13.96 4.63 2.33
CA ILE A 90 15.35 5.10 2.33
C ILE A 90 16.34 4.07 1.76
N GLN A 91 15.99 2.78 1.80
CA GLN A 91 16.78 1.67 1.26
C GLN A 91 15.85 0.61 0.67
N GLY A 92 16.31 -0.13 -0.35
CA GLY A 92 15.51 -1.16 -1.01
C GLY A 92 14.56 -0.63 -2.10
N GLN A 93 14.84 0.54 -2.67
CA GLN A 93 14.06 1.13 -3.76
C GLN A 93 13.98 0.19 -4.97
N ASN A 94 15.05 -0.55 -5.27
CA ASN A 94 15.06 -1.59 -6.30
C ASN A 94 14.08 -2.74 -6.02
N VAL A 95 13.77 -3.03 -4.76
CA VAL A 95 12.75 -4.03 -4.38
C VAL A 95 11.36 -3.46 -4.61
N VAL A 96 11.12 -2.20 -4.24
CA VAL A 96 9.86 -1.49 -4.56
C VAL A 96 9.61 -1.50 -6.07
N ASP A 97 10.62 -1.16 -6.87
CA ASP A 97 10.53 -1.15 -8.33
C ASP A 97 10.28 -2.56 -8.91
N LYS A 98 10.88 -3.61 -8.33
CA LYS A 98 10.62 -5.01 -8.72
C LYS A 98 9.19 -5.44 -8.40
N ILE A 99 8.63 -5.04 -7.26
CA ILE A 99 7.22 -5.32 -6.93
C ILE A 99 6.32 -4.56 -7.90
N ALA A 100 6.64 -3.30 -8.20
CA ALA A 100 5.87 -2.46 -9.12
C ALA A 100 5.86 -2.97 -10.57
N SER A 101 6.80 -3.86 -10.94
CA SER A 101 6.89 -4.47 -12.27
C SER A 101 6.33 -5.89 -12.35
N LEU A 102 5.76 -6.43 -11.26
CA LEU A 102 5.09 -7.72 -11.29
C LEU A 102 3.92 -7.69 -12.27
N LYS A 103 3.70 -8.82 -12.97
CA LYS A 103 2.54 -8.99 -13.83
C LYS A 103 1.27 -9.00 -12.97
N THR A 104 0.26 -8.26 -13.40
CA THR A 104 -1.04 -8.17 -12.73
C THR A 104 -2.17 -8.73 -13.57
N ASP A 105 -3.26 -9.10 -12.92
CA ASP A 105 -4.54 -9.37 -13.58
C ASP A 105 -5.31 -8.06 -13.89
N LEU A 106 -6.53 -8.19 -14.41
CA LEU A 106 -7.39 -7.06 -14.76
C LEU A 106 -7.86 -6.22 -13.56
N ASN A 107 -7.62 -6.66 -12.32
CA ASN A 107 -7.96 -5.96 -11.09
C ASN A 107 -6.71 -5.39 -10.39
N ASP A 108 -5.60 -5.23 -11.13
CA ASP A 108 -4.30 -4.79 -10.63
C ASP A 108 -3.69 -5.72 -9.57
N ARG A 109 -4.17 -6.96 -9.44
CA ARG A 109 -3.64 -7.93 -8.46
C ARG A 109 -2.45 -8.68 -9.04
N PRO A 110 -1.36 -8.90 -8.29
CA PRO A 110 -0.23 -9.69 -8.78
C PRO A 110 -0.67 -11.10 -9.17
N ILE A 111 -0.18 -11.63 -10.30
CA ILE A 111 -0.45 -13.02 -10.70
C ILE A 111 0.34 -14.00 -9.82
N ASP A 112 1.57 -13.63 -9.45
CA ASP A 112 2.40 -14.35 -8.49
C ASP A 112 2.29 -13.69 -7.12
N PHE A 113 1.45 -14.26 -6.25
CA PHE A 113 1.19 -13.74 -4.91
C PHE A 113 2.43 -13.80 -4.00
N ASP A 114 3.28 -14.82 -4.14
CA ASP A 114 4.41 -14.99 -3.24
C ASP A 114 5.51 -13.96 -3.51
N SER A 115 5.67 -13.54 -4.77
CA SER A 115 6.54 -12.41 -5.13
C SER A 115 6.08 -11.06 -4.54
N ALA A 116 4.79 -10.95 -4.17
CA ALA A 116 4.21 -9.75 -3.57
C ALA A 116 3.98 -9.87 -2.04
N ARG A 117 4.44 -10.96 -1.41
CA ARG A 117 4.17 -11.26 -0.01
C ARG A 117 5.13 -10.57 0.96
N MET A 118 4.56 -9.91 1.96
CA MET A 118 5.31 -9.38 3.09
C MET A 118 5.59 -10.49 4.10
N LYS A 119 6.85 -10.94 4.17
CA LYS A 119 7.23 -12.04 5.07
C LYS A 119 7.20 -11.62 6.55
N SER A 120 7.78 -10.48 6.86
CA SER A 120 7.81 -9.93 8.22
C SER A 120 8.10 -8.44 8.20
N ILE A 121 7.58 -7.68 9.17
CA ILE A 121 8.03 -6.31 9.46
C ILE A 121 8.88 -6.31 10.73
N ARG A 122 10.03 -5.62 10.70
CA ARG A 122 10.87 -5.35 11.86
C ARG A 122 10.96 -3.85 12.09
N ILE A 123 10.85 -3.45 13.35
CA ILE A 123 11.04 -2.07 13.79
C ILE A 123 12.33 -2.07 14.62
N SER A 124 13.24 -1.15 14.33
CA SER A 124 14.56 -1.03 14.94
C SER A 124 14.89 0.41 15.29
#